data_AF-A0A7W3TE86-F1
#
_entry.id   AF-A0A7W3TE86-F1
#
_cell.length_a   1.000
_cell.length_b   1.000
_cell.length_c   1.000
_cell.angle_alpha   90.00
_cell.angle_beta   90.00
_cell.angle_gamma   90.00
#
_symmetry.space_group_name_H-M   'P 1'
#
loop_
_entity.id
_entity.type
_entity.pdbx_description
1 polymer ?
#
loop_
_entity_poly.entity_id
_entity_poly.type
_entity_poly.pdbx_seq_one_letter_code
_entity_poly.pdbx_strand_id
1 'polypeptide(L)'
;MTLHGIGAYRGGRMWALPALHPPGPAQSEDLIHFTQRPCGRPPTETVPQNIRDMSAQQRLDAILAGGQLWAFPPFGANGCATISFSEAPEPHLIHLIEDHGFPPWGLVFGRSSILGAGGGAVAYLPQHVRERFPEELRHWVVPFGTNGRFEDWSHEREWRLPVPGSQGFPLEGSLRAVLIGDITWRPTRVSTGNWWNPEDGSLESEFRDPPWQEETELPELWRTAEIWCWNRHTRSIDRHPPGTPDHTTLVTSWWGEWS
;
A
#
# COMPACT_ATOMS: atom_id res chain seq x y z
N MET A 1 19.37 21.30 6.07
CA MET A 1 18.66 20.39 6.98
C MET A 1 18.84 18.99 6.41
N THR A 2 19.78 18.24 6.97
CA THR A 2 20.26 16.98 6.39
C THR A 2 19.32 15.86 6.81
N LEU A 3 18.57 15.30 5.86
CA LEU A 3 17.77 14.10 6.09
C LEU A 3 18.71 12.93 6.34
N HIS A 4 18.76 12.43 7.57
CA HIS A 4 19.38 11.15 7.87
C HIS A 4 18.52 10.04 7.24
N GLY A 5 18.99 9.49 6.13
CA GLY A 5 18.33 8.41 5.41
C GLY A 5 18.27 7.14 6.25
N ILE A 6 17.06 6.64 6.46
CA ILE A 6 16.79 5.32 7.01
C ILE A 6 17.21 4.31 5.93
N GLY A 7 18.35 3.65 6.14
CA GLY A 7 18.84 2.61 5.24
C GLY A 7 18.07 1.30 5.43
N ALA A 8 17.72 0.63 4.33
CA ALA A 8 17.14 -0.71 4.39
C ALA A 8 18.23 -1.74 4.79
N TYR A 9 17.98 -2.50 5.85
CA TYR A 9 18.90 -3.51 6.38
C TYR A 9 18.64 -4.87 5.73
N ARG A 10 19.55 -5.34 4.87
CA ARG A 10 19.59 -6.75 4.44
C ARG A 10 21.04 -7.22 4.28
N GLY A 11 21.47 -8.16 5.12
CA GLY A 11 22.76 -8.85 4.97
C GLY A 11 24.02 -8.09 5.44
N GLY A 12 23.92 -7.15 6.37
CA GLY A 12 25.10 -6.55 7.02
C GLY A 12 25.90 -5.55 6.17
N ARG A 13 25.40 -5.15 5.00
CA ARG A 13 25.92 -4.00 4.24
C ARG A 13 24.85 -2.92 4.15
N MET A 14 25.20 -1.73 4.62
CA MET A 14 24.42 -0.51 4.43
C MET A 14 24.54 -0.12 2.95
N TRP A 15 23.52 -0.41 2.15
CA TRP A 15 23.44 0.12 0.81
C TRP A 15 23.00 1.58 0.93
N ALA A 16 23.80 2.50 0.40
CA ALA A 16 23.34 3.87 0.21
C ALA A 16 22.06 3.80 -0.65
N LEU A 17 20.99 4.46 -0.20
CA LEU A 17 19.80 4.59 -1.03
C LEU A 17 20.22 5.11 -2.41
N PRO A 18 19.74 4.50 -3.51
CA PRO A 18 20.11 4.96 -4.84
C PRO A 18 19.79 6.44 -4.96
N ALA A 19 20.79 7.23 -5.39
CA ALA A 19 20.62 8.66 -5.63
C ALA A 19 19.73 8.83 -6.88
N LEU A 20 18.42 8.79 -6.68
CA LEU A 20 17.45 9.07 -7.72
C LEU A 20 17.39 10.57 -7.95
N HIS A 21 17.39 10.97 -9.22
CA HIS A 21 17.00 12.31 -9.58
C HIS A 21 15.53 12.56 -9.18
N PRO A 22 15.18 13.79 -8.78
CA PRO A 22 13.79 14.17 -8.58
C PRO A 22 12.94 13.75 -9.78
N PRO A 23 11.69 13.32 -9.55
CA PRO A 23 10.84 12.87 -10.64
C PRO A 23 10.54 14.05 -11.56
N GLY A 24 10.50 13.79 -12.87
CA GLY A 24 9.98 14.76 -13.82
C GLY A 24 8.47 14.99 -13.62
N PRO A 25 7.86 15.96 -14.32
CA PRO A 25 6.45 16.32 -14.14
C PRO A 25 5.44 15.18 -14.38
N ALA A 26 5.82 14.19 -15.19
CA ALA A 26 5.02 13.01 -15.48
C ALA A 26 5.36 11.82 -14.58
N GLN A 27 6.27 11.95 -13.63
CA GLN A 27 6.73 10.89 -12.73
C GLN A 27 6.32 11.18 -11.28
N SER A 28 6.31 10.16 -10.43
CA SER A 28 5.96 10.30 -9.01
C SER A 28 7.06 9.75 -8.12
N GLU A 29 7.25 10.36 -6.95
CA GLU A 29 7.96 9.71 -5.83
C GLU A 29 7.08 8.67 -5.12
N ASP A 30 5.78 8.67 -5.38
CA ASP A 30 4.82 7.80 -4.70
C ASP A 30 4.43 6.61 -5.58
N LEU A 31 4.52 5.42 -5.00
CA LEU A 31 4.09 4.16 -5.57
C LEU A 31 2.91 3.63 -4.75
N ILE A 32 1.79 3.37 -5.43
CA ILE A 32 0.54 2.98 -4.78
C ILE A 32 0.32 1.48 -4.98
N HIS A 33 0.20 0.75 -3.87
CA HIS A 33 -0.33 -0.62 -3.88
C HIS A 33 -1.82 -0.58 -3.52
N PHE A 34 -2.70 -0.76 -4.51
CA PHE A 34 -4.13 -0.90 -4.26
C PHE A 34 -4.44 -2.27 -3.66
N THR A 35 -5.31 -2.30 -2.65
CA THR A 35 -5.68 -3.56 -1.99
C THR A 35 -6.69 -4.38 -2.79
N GLN A 36 -7.27 -3.83 -3.86
CA GLN A 36 -8.15 -4.57 -4.76
C GLN A 36 -8.01 -4.05 -6.20
N ARG A 37 -8.31 -4.93 -7.16
CA ARG A 37 -8.33 -4.61 -8.59
C ARG A 37 -9.54 -3.73 -8.94
N PRO A 38 -9.53 -3.08 -10.12
CA PRO A 38 -10.70 -2.41 -10.67
C PRO A 38 -11.97 -3.26 -10.63
N CYS A 39 -13.11 -2.60 -10.42
CA CYS A 39 -14.42 -3.25 -10.44
C CYS A 39 -14.63 -4.06 -11.75
N GLY A 40 -15.18 -5.27 -11.63
CA GLY A 40 -15.45 -6.14 -12.78
C GLY A 40 -14.22 -6.91 -13.32
N ARG A 41 -13.04 -6.78 -12.70
CA ARG A 41 -11.86 -7.57 -13.08
C ARG A 41 -11.69 -8.80 -12.19
N PRO A 42 -11.37 -9.98 -12.76
CA PRO A 42 -11.18 -11.19 -11.97
C PRO A 42 -9.94 -11.07 -11.07
N PRO A 43 -9.98 -11.64 -9.85
CA PRO A 43 -8.80 -11.69 -8.99
C PRO A 43 -7.72 -12.58 -9.61
N THR A 44 -6.46 -12.35 -9.23
CA THR A 44 -5.34 -13.21 -9.63
C THR A 44 -5.54 -14.60 -9.05
N GLU A 45 -5.51 -15.65 -9.90
CA GLU A 45 -5.81 -17.02 -9.47
C GLU A 45 -4.83 -17.59 -8.45
N THR A 46 -3.60 -17.08 -8.45
CA THR A 46 -2.53 -17.47 -7.52
C THR A 46 -2.72 -16.90 -6.11
N VAL A 47 -3.65 -15.95 -5.92
CA VAL A 47 -3.98 -15.40 -4.60
C VAL A 47 -4.91 -16.38 -3.86
N PRO A 48 -4.61 -16.74 -2.60
CA PRO A 48 -5.46 -17.61 -1.78
C PRO A 48 -6.92 -17.16 -1.73
N GLN A 49 -7.85 -18.12 -1.76
CA GLN A 49 -9.30 -17.85 -1.80
C GLN A 49 -9.76 -16.90 -0.70
N ASN A 50 -9.31 -17.13 0.54
CA ASN A 50 -9.65 -16.28 1.67
C ASN A 50 -9.21 -14.82 1.50
N ILE A 51 -8.14 -14.55 0.75
CA ILE A 51 -7.70 -13.20 0.41
C ILE A 51 -8.52 -12.64 -0.76
N ARG A 52 -8.85 -13.48 -1.75
CA ARG A 52 -9.69 -13.09 -2.89
C ARG A 52 -11.09 -12.66 -2.48
N ASP A 53 -11.62 -13.26 -1.42
CA ASP A 53 -12.96 -12.98 -0.89
C ASP A 53 -13.03 -11.70 -0.02
N MET A 54 -11.87 -11.14 0.36
CA MET A 54 -11.83 -9.88 1.10
C MET A 54 -12.22 -8.68 0.22
N SER A 55 -13.00 -7.77 0.78
CA SER A 55 -13.14 -6.42 0.22
C SER A 55 -11.81 -5.65 0.29
N ALA A 56 -11.71 -4.54 -0.46
CA ALA A 56 -10.54 -3.66 -0.40
C ALA A 56 -10.24 -3.18 1.04
N GLN A 57 -11.27 -2.83 1.82
CA GLN A 57 -11.14 -2.42 3.22
C GLN A 57 -10.67 -3.56 4.11
N GLN A 58 -11.27 -4.75 3.98
CA GLN A 58 -10.90 -5.91 4.78
C GLN A 58 -9.45 -6.34 4.51
N ARG A 59 -9.02 -6.25 3.25
CA ARG A 59 -7.63 -6.56 2.90
C ARG A 59 -6.68 -5.50 3.45
N LEU A 60 -7.02 -4.22 3.37
CA LEU A 60 -6.22 -3.14 3.98
C LEU A 60 -6.10 -3.34 5.49
N ASP A 61 -7.21 -3.64 6.17
CA ASP A 61 -7.25 -3.92 7.60
C ASP A 61 -6.33 -5.07 7.99
N ALA A 62 -6.43 -6.21 7.28
CA ALA A 62 -5.58 -7.37 7.51
C ALA A 62 -4.09 -7.07 7.29
N ILE A 63 -3.74 -6.25 6.29
CA ILE A 63 -2.36 -5.84 6.04
C ILE A 63 -1.84 -4.94 7.15
N LEU A 64 -2.65 -3.97 7.61
CA LEU A 64 -2.26 -3.07 8.69
C LEU A 64 -2.08 -3.82 10.02
N ALA A 65 -2.99 -4.75 10.34
CA ALA A 65 -2.89 -5.59 11.52
C ALA A 65 -1.68 -6.55 11.45
N GLY A 66 -1.40 -7.11 10.28
CA GLY A 66 -0.30 -8.05 10.08
C GLY A 66 1.08 -7.43 9.87
N GLY A 67 1.15 -6.11 9.64
CA GLY A 67 2.42 -5.38 9.46
C GLY A 67 3.19 -5.71 8.18
N GLN A 68 2.60 -6.47 7.25
CA GLN A 68 3.31 -6.99 6.07
C GLN A 68 2.43 -7.12 4.84
N LEU A 69 3.03 -6.95 3.65
CA LEU A 69 2.41 -7.22 2.37
C LEU A 69 2.81 -8.60 1.83
N TRP A 70 1.82 -9.39 1.43
CA TRP A 70 2.05 -10.68 0.80
C TRP A 70 2.21 -10.53 -0.71
N ALA A 71 3.24 -11.16 -1.25
CA ALA A 71 3.52 -11.19 -2.68
C ALA A 71 2.87 -12.41 -3.33
N PHE A 72 2.41 -12.25 -4.57
CA PHE A 72 1.85 -13.34 -5.37
C PHE A 72 2.41 -13.29 -6.79
N PRO A 73 2.55 -14.44 -7.48
CA PRO A 73 3.00 -14.44 -8.87
C PRO A 73 2.03 -13.65 -9.75
N PRO A 74 2.52 -12.70 -10.58
CA PRO A 74 1.67 -11.90 -11.46
C PRO A 74 1.27 -12.73 -12.70
N PHE A 75 0.27 -12.24 -13.44
CA PHE A 75 -0.26 -12.95 -14.61
C PHE A 75 0.83 -13.24 -15.66
N GLY A 76 0.98 -14.52 -15.99
CA GLY A 76 1.91 -14.99 -17.03
C GLY A 76 3.39 -14.92 -16.63
N ALA A 77 3.73 -14.67 -15.36
CA ALA A 77 5.09 -14.86 -14.86
C ALA A 77 5.09 -15.92 -13.75
N ASN A 78 5.36 -17.16 -14.15
CA ASN A 78 5.42 -18.28 -13.23
C ASN A 78 6.64 -18.15 -12.31
N GLY A 79 6.48 -18.51 -11.03
CA GLY A 79 7.60 -18.76 -10.13
C GLY A 79 8.24 -17.56 -9.43
N CYS A 80 7.88 -16.32 -9.75
CA CYS A 80 8.37 -15.12 -9.05
C CYS A 80 7.20 -14.37 -8.40
N ALA A 81 7.06 -14.48 -7.08
CA ALA A 81 6.08 -13.70 -6.33
C ALA A 81 6.50 -12.22 -6.29
N THR A 82 5.57 -11.33 -6.63
CA THR A 82 5.83 -9.89 -6.66
C THR A 82 4.74 -9.12 -5.92
N ILE A 83 5.10 -7.96 -5.38
CA ILE A 83 4.14 -6.92 -5.01
C ILE A 83 4.11 -5.92 -6.15
N SER A 84 2.93 -5.64 -6.70
CA SER A 84 2.74 -4.67 -7.77
C SER A 84 2.31 -3.31 -7.20
N PHE A 85 2.80 -2.24 -7.80
CA PHE A 85 2.45 -0.86 -7.49
C PHE A 85 2.15 -0.10 -8.78
N SER A 86 1.40 0.99 -8.67
CA SER A 86 1.23 1.98 -9.74
C SER A 86 2.01 3.24 -9.41
N GLU A 87 2.83 3.73 -10.34
CA GLU A 87 3.48 5.04 -10.22
C GLU A 87 2.53 6.13 -10.69
N ALA A 88 1.90 6.82 -9.74
CA ALA A 88 0.88 7.80 -10.04
C ALA A 88 1.18 9.14 -9.36
N PRO A 89 1.50 10.20 -10.13
CA PRO A 89 1.29 11.57 -9.65
C PRO A 89 -0.17 11.77 -9.25
N GLU A 90 -0.47 12.72 -8.37
CA GLU A 90 -1.84 12.90 -7.84
C GLU A 90 -2.94 12.98 -8.93
N PRO A 91 -2.79 13.74 -10.03
CA PRO A 91 -3.77 13.73 -11.13
C PRO A 91 -3.98 12.35 -11.76
N HIS A 92 -2.92 11.53 -11.83
CA HIS A 92 -3.00 10.19 -12.36
C HIS A 92 -3.65 9.22 -11.35
N LEU A 93 -3.41 9.38 -10.05
CA LEU A 93 -4.10 8.61 -9.02
C LEU A 93 -5.61 8.86 -9.06
N ILE A 94 -6.02 10.12 -9.22
CA ILE A 94 -7.42 10.51 -9.41
C ILE A 94 -8.01 9.81 -10.64
N HIS A 95 -7.29 9.82 -11.76
CA HIS A 95 -7.69 9.14 -12.99
C HIS A 95 -7.86 7.62 -12.79
N LEU A 96 -6.94 6.95 -12.08
CA LEU A 96 -7.07 5.53 -11.78
C LEU A 96 -8.33 5.23 -10.95
N ILE A 97 -8.65 6.07 -9.96
CA ILE A 97 -9.83 5.89 -9.10
C ILE A 97 -11.14 6.18 -9.87
N GLU A 98 -11.27 7.34 -10.49
CA GLU A 98 -12.52 7.79 -11.12
C GLU A 98 -12.79 7.09 -12.46
N ASP A 99 -11.79 7.02 -13.34
CA ASP A 99 -11.98 6.60 -14.73
C ASP A 99 -11.71 5.11 -14.93
N HIS A 100 -10.79 4.54 -14.15
CA HIS A 100 -10.43 3.12 -14.22
C HIS A 100 -11.01 2.29 -13.08
N GLY A 101 -11.78 2.89 -12.17
CA GLY A 101 -12.56 2.18 -11.16
C GLY A 101 -11.71 1.46 -10.11
N PHE A 102 -10.48 1.93 -9.87
CA PHE A 102 -9.69 1.45 -8.75
C PHE A 102 -10.34 1.87 -7.43
N PRO A 103 -10.57 0.91 -6.50
CA PRO A 103 -11.11 1.27 -5.20
C PRO A 103 -10.04 2.08 -4.43
N PRO A 104 -10.42 3.20 -3.77
CA PRO A 104 -9.49 4.11 -3.10
C PRO A 104 -8.99 3.55 -1.76
N TRP A 105 -8.44 2.34 -1.77
CA TRP A 105 -7.92 1.64 -0.59
C TRP A 105 -6.56 1.06 -0.95
N GLY A 106 -5.53 1.44 -0.21
CA GLY A 106 -4.17 1.10 -0.60
C GLY A 106 -3.11 1.56 0.38
N LEU A 107 -1.87 1.31 -0.02
CA LEU A 107 -0.66 1.68 0.70
C LEU A 107 0.25 2.47 -0.23
N VAL A 108 0.85 3.53 0.29
CA VAL A 108 1.73 4.44 -0.45
C VAL A 108 3.15 4.26 0.02
N PHE A 109 4.06 4.06 -0.94
CA PHE A 109 5.48 3.85 -0.71
C PHE A 109 6.32 4.88 -1.45
N GLY A 110 7.48 5.20 -0.90
CA GLY A 110 8.48 5.99 -1.62
C GLY A 110 9.18 5.16 -2.70
N ARG A 111 9.29 5.72 -3.90
CA ARG A 111 9.99 5.12 -5.05
C ARG A 111 11.42 4.68 -4.72
N SER A 112 12.16 5.52 -4.00
CA SER A 112 13.53 5.21 -3.55
C SER A 112 13.59 4.04 -2.58
N SER A 113 12.59 3.89 -1.70
CA SER A 113 12.49 2.77 -0.76
C SER A 113 12.25 1.45 -1.50
N ILE A 114 11.29 1.42 -2.43
CA ILE A 114 11.00 0.23 -3.24
C ILE A 114 12.20 -0.15 -4.11
N LEU A 115 12.88 0.83 -4.71
CA LEU A 115 14.10 0.56 -5.48
C LEU A 115 15.22 -0.01 -4.59
N GLY A 116 15.41 0.56 -3.39
CA GLY A 116 16.37 0.06 -2.40
C GLY A 116 16.07 -1.36 -1.92
N ALA A 117 14.80 -1.77 -1.92
CA ALA A 117 14.36 -3.13 -1.62
C ALA A 117 14.56 -4.12 -2.79
N GLY A 118 15.00 -3.65 -3.97
CA GLY A 118 15.18 -4.47 -5.17
C GLY A 118 13.98 -4.46 -6.13
N GLY A 119 13.02 -3.56 -5.90
CA GLY A 119 11.92 -3.32 -6.83
C GLY A 119 12.32 -2.44 -8.01
N GLY A 120 11.41 -2.26 -8.96
CA GLY A 120 11.68 -1.48 -10.17
C GLY A 120 10.46 -1.31 -11.08
N ALA A 121 10.62 -0.48 -12.11
CA ALA A 121 9.59 -0.28 -13.13
C ALA A 121 9.47 -1.51 -14.05
N VAL A 122 8.24 -1.78 -14.48
CA VAL A 122 7.90 -2.84 -15.44
C VAL A 122 7.92 -2.29 -16.87
N ALA A 123 8.38 -3.11 -17.82
CA ALA A 123 8.32 -2.79 -19.23
C ALA A 123 7.01 -3.30 -19.86
N TYR A 124 6.27 -2.41 -20.52
CA TYR A 124 5.15 -2.79 -21.38
C TYR A 124 5.67 -3.03 -22.79
N LEU A 125 5.51 -4.25 -23.31
CA LEU A 125 6.08 -4.65 -24.61
C LEU A 125 5.05 -5.38 -25.47
N PRO A 126 5.14 -5.31 -26.81
CA PRO A 126 4.35 -6.18 -27.68
C PRO A 126 4.61 -7.67 -27.35
N GLN A 127 3.57 -8.50 -27.41
CA GLN A 127 3.67 -9.93 -27.04
C GLN A 127 4.87 -10.66 -27.68
N HIS A 128 5.09 -10.49 -28.98
CA HIS A 128 6.19 -11.14 -29.70
C HIS A 128 7.59 -10.70 -29.22
N VAL A 129 7.71 -9.53 -28.58
CA VAL A 129 8.95 -9.07 -27.94
C VAL A 129 9.06 -9.71 -26.56
N ARG A 130 7.98 -9.72 -25.77
CA ARG A 130 7.94 -10.39 -24.44
C ARG A 130 8.36 -11.86 -24.54
N GLU A 131 7.92 -12.57 -25.57
CA GLU A 131 8.22 -14.00 -25.74
C GLU A 131 9.74 -14.29 -25.85
N ARG A 132 10.54 -13.29 -26.27
CA ARG A 132 12.01 -13.38 -26.35
C ARG A 132 12.71 -13.12 -25.01
N PHE A 133 12.01 -12.64 -23.99
CA PHE A 133 12.59 -12.44 -22.66
C PHE A 133 12.79 -13.80 -21.96
N PRO A 134 13.92 -13.98 -21.24
CA PRO A 134 14.13 -15.13 -20.37
C PRO A 134 12.96 -15.30 -19.40
N GLU A 135 12.53 -16.53 -19.17
CA GLU A 135 11.32 -16.83 -18.38
C GLU A 135 11.41 -16.24 -16.97
N GLU A 136 12.58 -16.35 -16.35
CA GLU A 136 12.92 -15.83 -15.04
C GLU A 136 12.80 -14.30 -14.94
N LEU A 137 12.87 -13.57 -16.07
CA LEU A 137 12.73 -12.11 -16.14
C LEU A 137 11.34 -11.66 -16.62
N ARG A 138 10.44 -12.58 -16.99
CA ARG A 138 9.11 -12.21 -17.50
C ARG A 138 8.22 -11.53 -16.46
N HIS A 139 8.59 -11.58 -15.18
CA HIS A 139 7.93 -10.81 -14.12
C HIS A 139 8.27 -9.31 -14.19
N TRP A 140 9.23 -8.87 -15.01
CA TRP A 140 9.50 -7.45 -15.28
C TRP A 140 8.80 -6.92 -16.53
N VAL A 141 7.97 -7.74 -17.19
CA VAL A 141 7.37 -7.40 -18.48
C VAL A 141 5.88 -7.67 -18.49
N VAL A 142 5.10 -6.71 -18.99
CA VAL A 142 3.66 -6.85 -19.28
C VAL A 142 3.44 -6.81 -20.79
N PRO A 143 2.79 -7.81 -21.39
CA PRO A 143 2.51 -7.80 -22.81
C PRO A 143 1.29 -6.93 -23.10
N PHE A 144 1.29 -6.26 -24.24
CA PHE A 144 0.09 -5.70 -24.85
C PHE A 144 0.00 -6.12 -26.33
N GLY A 145 -1.19 -5.98 -26.91
CA GLY A 145 -1.41 -6.32 -28.31
C GLY A 145 -2.68 -5.69 -28.88
N THR A 146 -2.76 -5.64 -30.22
CA THR A 146 -3.90 -5.07 -30.94
C THR A 146 -5.02 -6.08 -31.23
N ASN A 147 -4.81 -7.36 -30.89
CA ASN A 147 -5.74 -8.46 -31.20
C ASN A 147 -6.83 -8.67 -30.13
N GLY A 148 -6.94 -7.77 -29.15
CA GLY A 148 -7.94 -7.84 -28.07
C GLY A 148 -7.67 -8.91 -27.00
N ARG A 149 -6.61 -9.72 -27.12
CA ARG A 149 -6.23 -10.70 -26.07
C ARG A 149 -5.43 -10.09 -24.93
N PHE A 150 -4.68 -9.02 -25.21
CA PHE A 150 -3.87 -8.30 -24.23
C PHE A 150 -4.21 -6.82 -24.33
N GLU A 151 -5.00 -6.33 -23.37
CA GLU A 151 -5.31 -4.92 -23.22
C GLU A 151 -4.05 -4.10 -22.92
N ASP A 152 -4.03 -2.85 -23.39
CA ASP A 152 -2.94 -1.92 -23.10
C ASP A 152 -3.14 -1.25 -21.74
N TRP A 153 -2.30 -1.64 -20.78
CA TRP A 153 -2.27 -1.11 -19.42
C TRP A 153 -1.04 -0.22 -19.16
N SER A 154 -0.35 0.26 -20.21
CA SER A 154 0.86 1.07 -20.03
C SER A 154 0.62 2.35 -19.24
N HIS A 155 -0.64 2.81 -19.19
CA HIS A 155 -1.06 3.95 -18.39
C HIS A 155 -0.87 3.72 -16.88
N GLU A 156 -0.99 2.48 -16.36
CA GLU A 156 -0.82 2.21 -14.92
C GLU A 156 0.61 2.42 -14.42
N ARG A 157 1.60 2.41 -15.34
CA ARG A 157 3.02 2.58 -15.05
C ARG A 157 3.46 1.67 -13.90
N GLU A 158 3.26 0.38 -14.09
CA GLU A 158 3.47 -0.62 -13.05
C GLU A 158 4.92 -0.67 -12.56
N TRP A 159 5.08 -0.81 -11.25
CA TRP A 159 6.31 -1.18 -10.57
C TRP A 159 6.11 -2.53 -9.88
N ARG A 160 7.17 -3.32 -9.76
CA ARG A 160 7.16 -4.59 -9.05
C ARG A 160 8.30 -4.68 -8.05
N LEU A 161 8.02 -5.29 -6.90
CA LEU A 161 9.01 -5.73 -5.92
C LEU A 161 8.97 -7.26 -5.87
N PRO A 162 9.98 -7.95 -6.42
CA PRO A 162 10.13 -9.39 -6.24
C PRO A 162 10.37 -9.71 -4.77
N VAL A 163 9.60 -10.67 -4.24
CA VAL A 163 9.75 -11.16 -2.87
C VAL A 163 10.02 -12.65 -2.93
N PRO A 164 11.31 -13.06 -2.93
CA PRO A 164 11.67 -14.47 -2.99
C PRO A 164 11.20 -15.21 -1.73
N GLY A 165 10.56 -16.36 -1.92
CA GLY A 165 10.05 -17.19 -0.84
C GLY A 165 8.64 -16.81 -0.38
N SER A 166 8.17 -17.49 0.65
CA SER A 166 6.85 -17.28 1.27
C SER A 166 6.91 -16.29 2.44
N GLN A 167 7.82 -15.31 2.40
CA GLN A 167 7.92 -14.27 3.42
C GLN A 167 7.24 -13.01 2.89
N GLY A 168 6.41 -12.35 3.70
CA GLY A 168 5.84 -11.05 3.35
C GLY A 168 6.91 -9.95 3.31
N PHE A 169 6.58 -8.83 2.69
CA PHE A 169 7.37 -7.61 2.75
C PHE A 169 6.96 -6.79 3.98
N PRO A 170 7.85 -6.56 4.97
CA PRO A 170 7.52 -5.78 6.15
C PRO A 170 7.27 -4.32 5.78
N LEU A 171 6.27 -3.70 6.42
CA LEU A 171 5.86 -2.33 6.14
C LEU A 171 6.55 -1.29 7.02
N GLU A 172 7.05 -1.69 8.18
CA GLU A 172 7.75 -0.82 9.10
C GLU A 172 8.95 -0.14 8.41
N GLY A 173 9.05 1.19 8.56
CA GLY A 173 10.08 2.01 7.93
C GLY A 173 9.97 2.19 6.41
N SER A 174 9.07 1.47 5.73
CA SER A 174 8.89 1.54 4.27
C SER A 174 7.60 2.24 3.85
N LEU A 175 6.55 2.12 4.66
CA LEU A 175 5.25 2.73 4.40
C LEU A 175 5.31 4.26 4.62
N ARG A 176 4.85 5.02 3.63
CA ARG A 176 4.71 6.49 3.73
C ARG A 176 3.31 6.89 4.17
N ALA A 177 2.28 6.32 3.52
CA ALA A 177 0.90 6.65 3.82
C ALA A 177 -0.06 5.48 3.61
N VAL A 178 -1.23 5.57 4.24
CA VAL A 178 -2.37 4.68 4.03
C VAL A 178 -3.42 5.44 3.21
N LEU A 179 -3.83 4.87 2.06
CA LEU A 179 -4.90 5.42 1.23
C LEU A 179 -6.25 4.82 1.65
N ILE A 180 -7.21 5.70 1.98
CA ILE A 180 -8.57 5.32 2.38
C ILE A 180 -9.63 6.01 1.53
N GLY A 181 -10.76 5.32 1.35
CA GLY A 181 -11.88 5.78 0.55
C GLY A 181 -12.95 6.55 1.33
N ASP A 182 -12.86 6.50 2.66
CA ASP A 182 -13.84 7.04 3.58
C ASP A 182 -13.12 7.56 4.83
N ILE A 183 -13.27 8.85 5.09
CA ILE A 183 -12.65 9.56 6.22
C ILE A 183 -13.09 9.00 7.59
N THR A 184 -14.26 8.36 7.64
CA THR A 184 -14.82 7.77 8.87
C THR A 184 -14.30 6.37 9.14
N TRP A 185 -13.66 5.73 8.16
CA TRP A 185 -13.15 4.38 8.30
C TRP A 185 -11.97 4.32 9.27
N ARG A 186 -11.91 3.25 10.06
CA ARG A 186 -10.80 2.93 10.97
C ARG A 186 -10.42 1.47 10.83
N PRO A 187 -9.12 1.14 10.96
CA PRO A 187 -8.71 -0.25 11.07
C PRO A 187 -9.18 -0.84 12.41
N THR A 188 -9.33 -2.15 12.41
CA THR A 188 -9.61 -2.95 13.60
C THR A 188 -8.46 -2.81 14.59
N ARG A 189 -8.80 -2.67 15.89
CA ARG A 189 -7.78 -2.62 16.95
C ARG A 189 -7.09 -3.97 17.07
N VAL A 190 -5.79 -3.94 17.31
CA VAL A 190 -4.94 -5.12 17.54
C VAL A 190 -4.63 -5.26 19.02
N SER A 191 -4.43 -6.51 19.47
CA SER A 191 -3.95 -6.80 20.82
C SER A 191 -2.54 -6.22 21.02
N THR A 192 -2.30 -5.62 22.18
CA THR A 192 -0.95 -5.21 22.60
C THR A 192 -0.18 -6.34 23.27
N GLY A 193 -0.85 -7.46 23.59
CA GLY A 193 -0.36 -8.50 24.48
C GLY A 193 -0.39 -8.13 25.96
N ASN A 194 -0.76 -6.89 26.31
CA ASN A 194 -0.95 -6.47 27.68
C ASN A 194 -2.39 -6.71 28.14
N TRP A 195 -2.52 -6.94 29.43
CA TRP A 195 -3.78 -7.13 30.13
C TRP A 195 -3.85 -6.13 31.25
N TRP A 196 -5.00 -5.47 31.42
CA TRP A 196 -5.20 -4.51 32.50
C TRP A 196 -6.38 -4.93 33.38
N ASN A 197 -6.27 -4.68 34.68
CA ASN A 197 -7.35 -4.91 35.64
C ASN A 197 -8.12 -3.61 35.89
N PRO A 198 -9.43 -3.53 35.60
CA PRO A 198 -10.21 -2.32 35.81
C PRO A 198 -10.43 -1.96 37.28
N GLU A 199 -10.24 -2.91 38.21
CA GLU A 199 -10.49 -2.69 39.63
C GLU A 199 -9.36 -1.93 40.33
N ASP A 200 -8.11 -2.16 39.92
CA ASP A 200 -6.91 -1.59 40.57
C ASP A 200 -5.95 -0.87 39.60
N GLY A 201 -6.20 -0.94 38.28
CA GLY A 201 -5.37 -0.32 37.26
C GLY A 201 -4.04 -1.01 37.00
N SER A 202 -3.82 -2.22 37.52
CA SER A 202 -2.60 -2.99 37.27
C SER A 202 -2.51 -3.47 35.81
N LEU A 203 -1.27 -3.62 35.31
CA LEU A 203 -0.95 -4.02 33.93
C LEU A 203 0.00 -5.23 33.95
N GLU A 204 -0.30 -6.25 33.17
CA GLU A 204 0.47 -7.50 33.07
C GLU A 204 0.65 -7.89 31.59
N SER A 205 1.74 -8.60 31.26
CA SER A 205 2.07 -9.01 29.88
C SER A 205 1.68 -10.47 29.56
N GLU A 206 0.89 -11.10 30.42
CA GLU A 206 0.46 -12.49 30.28
C GLU A 206 -1.06 -12.57 30.40
N PHE A 207 -1.65 -13.59 29.76
CA PHE A 207 -3.07 -13.88 29.91
C PHE A 207 -3.45 -14.04 31.38
N ARG A 208 -4.59 -13.44 31.74
CA ARG A 208 -5.19 -13.55 33.08
C ARG A 208 -6.68 -13.78 32.93
N ASP A 209 -7.22 -14.64 33.79
CA ASP A 209 -8.66 -14.85 33.90
C ASP A 209 -9.37 -13.56 34.39
N PRO A 210 -10.70 -13.43 34.21
CA PRO A 210 -11.45 -12.27 34.68
C PRO A 210 -11.12 -11.88 36.14
N PRO A 211 -11.04 -10.57 36.46
CA PRO A 211 -11.61 -9.44 35.74
C PRO A 211 -10.70 -8.77 34.68
N TRP A 212 -9.54 -9.35 34.37
CA TRP A 212 -8.58 -8.76 33.45
C TRP A 212 -9.13 -8.62 32.02
N GLN A 213 -8.79 -7.51 31.38
CA GLN A 213 -9.18 -7.20 30.00
C GLN A 213 -7.93 -7.01 29.15
N GLU A 214 -7.95 -7.58 27.95
CA GLU A 214 -6.87 -7.38 26.98
C GLU A 214 -6.87 -5.92 26.52
N GLU A 215 -5.70 -5.29 26.60
CA GLU A 215 -5.49 -3.97 26.04
C GLU A 215 -5.36 -4.10 24.52
N THR A 216 -6.08 -3.24 23.82
CA THR A 216 -6.03 -3.18 22.36
C THR A 216 -5.69 -1.76 21.93
N GLU A 217 -5.08 -1.61 20.77
CA GLU A 217 -4.73 -0.32 20.19
C GLU A 217 -4.94 -0.31 18.68
N LEU A 218 -4.90 0.88 18.07
CA LEU A 218 -4.86 0.93 16.60
C LEU A 218 -3.51 0.39 16.10
N PRO A 219 -3.49 -0.30 14.95
CA PRO A 219 -2.24 -0.84 14.39
C PRO A 219 -1.15 0.23 14.30
N GLU A 220 0.09 -0.16 14.60
CA GLU A 220 1.23 0.76 14.62
C GLU A 220 1.35 1.58 13.32
N LEU A 221 1.21 0.92 12.17
CA LEU A 221 1.27 1.55 10.85
C LEU A 221 0.23 2.66 10.67
N TRP A 222 -0.95 2.55 11.29
CA TRP A 222 -1.96 3.60 11.26
C TRP A 222 -1.56 4.82 12.11
N ARG A 223 -0.84 4.57 13.21
CA ARG A 223 -0.38 5.62 14.14
C ARG A 223 0.89 6.32 13.66
N THR A 224 1.62 5.75 12.71
CA THR A 224 2.91 6.29 12.25
C THR A 224 2.91 6.77 10.80
N ALA A 225 2.08 6.23 9.91
CA ALA A 225 2.00 6.64 8.51
C ALA A 225 1.00 7.79 8.31
N GLU A 226 1.24 8.65 7.31
CA GLU A 226 0.24 9.63 6.89
C GLU A 226 -1.06 8.95 6.44
N ILE A 227 -2.19 9.64 6.55
CA ILE A 227 -3.47 9.13 6.07
C ILE A 227 -3.90 9.96 4.86
N TRP A 228 -4.01 9.31 3.71
CA TRP A 228 -4.47 9.92 2.46
C TRP A 228 -5.92 9.52 2.25
N CYS A 229 -6.84 10.48 2.26
CA CYS A 229 -8.26 10.25 2.06
C CYS A 229 -8.67 10.69 0.66
N TRP A 230 -9.30 9.78 -0.08
CA TRP A 230 -9.99 10.15 -1.31
C TRP A 230 -11.23 10.99 -1.01
N ASN A 231 -11.29 12.20 -1.54
CA ASN A 231 -12.45 13.07 -1.45
C ASN A 231 -13.21 13.09 -2.77
N ARG A 232 -14.29 12.32 -2.83
CA ARG A 232 -15.12 12.20 -4.03
C ARG A 232 -15.77 13.51 -4.48
N HIS A 233 -16.05 14.43 -3.56
CA HIS A 233 -16.76 15.67 -3.88
C HIS A 233 -15.85 16.66 -4.61
N THR A 234 -14.61 16.80 -4.12
CA THR A 234 -13.61 17.71 -4.68
C THR A 234 -12.71 17.05 -5.71
N ARG A 235 -12.78 15.72 -5.84
CA ARG A 235 -11.90 14.89 -6.67
C ARG A 235 -10.42 15.11 -6.34
N SER A 236 -10.12 15.11 -5.04
CA SER A 236 -8.77 15.35 -4.51
C SER A 236 -8.35 14.27 -3.51
N ILE A 237 -7.06 14.26 -3.19
CA ILE A 237 -6.51 13.48 -2.09
C ILE A 237 -6.23 14.41 -0.92
N ASP A 238 -7.02 14.27 0.14
CA ASP A 238 -6.83 15.03 1.37
C ASP A 238 -5.79 14.30 2.25
N ARG A 239 -4.75 14.99 2.71
CA ARG A 239 -3.67 14.41 3.51
C ARG A 239 -3.83 14.77 4.98
N HIS A 240 -3.76 13.77 5.85
CA HIS A 240 -3.91 13.91 7.29
C HIS A 240 -2.67 13.34 8.01
N PRO A 241 -2.36 13.85 9.21
CA PRO A 241 -1.29 13.29 10.02
C PRO A 241 -1.59 11.83 10.42
N PRO A 242 -0.58 11.10 10.92
CA PRO A 242 -0.78 9.77 11.45
C PRO A 242 -1.81 9.72 12.59
N GLY A 243 -2.52 8.60 12.71
CA GLY A 243 -3.53 8.35 13.75
C GLY A 243 -4.81 9.18 13.65
N THR A 244 -4.87 10.18 12.76
CA THR A 244 -6.06 11.00 12.48
C THR A 244 -6.95 10.30 11.44
N PRO A 245 -8.23 10.67 11.23
CA PRO A 245 -8.81 12.02 11.32
C PRO A 245 -9.91 12.12 12.41
N ASP A 246 -9.60 12.65 13.59
CA ASP A 246 -10.62 13.01 14.57
C ASP A 246 -11.61 14.02 13.95
N HIS A 247 -12.91 13.72 14.04
CA HIS A 247 -14.00 14.58 13.57
C HIS A 247 -14.03 15.97 14.22
N THR A 248 -13.24 16.18 15.27
CA THR A 248 -13.24 17.41 16.08
C THR A 248 -12.61 18.60 15.37
N THR A 249 -11.83 18.41 14.30
CA THR A 249 -11.11 19.53 13.64
C THR A 249 -11.86 20.14 12.45
N LEU A 250 -12.99 19.56 11.99
CA LEU A 250 -13.73 20.06 10.82
C LEU A 250 -14.92 20.99 11.15
N VAL A 251 -15.12 21.40 12.41
CA VAL A 251 -16.29 22.23 12.81
C VAL A 251 -15.94 23.69 13.17
N THR A 252 -14.67 24.09 13.24
CA THR A 252 -14.31 25.45 13.75
C THR A 252 -13.99 26.52 12.70
N SER A 253 -14.11 26.27 11.39
CA SER A 253 -13.82 27.30 10.37
C SER A 253 -15.02 27.98 9.70
N TRP A 254 -16.26 27.75 10.17
CA TRP A 254 -17.48 28.28 9.53
C TRP A 254 -18.39 29.16 10.41
N TRP A 255 -17.90 29.65 11.56
CA TRP A 255 -18.61 30.64 12.37
C TRP A 255 -17.65 31.75 12.81
N GLY A 256 -17.43 32.74 11.96
CA GLY A 256 -16.51 33.83 12.31
C GLY A 256 -16.41 35.02 11.36
N GLU A 257 -17.42 35.33 10.55
CA GLU A 257 -17.49 36.63 9.84
C GLU A 257 -18.95 37.08 9.68
N TRP A 258 -19.60 37.47 10.77
CA TRP A 258 -20.69 38.46 10.78
C TRP A 258 -20.69 39.15 12.15
N SER A 259 -19.94 40.24 12.23
CA SER A 259 -20.11 41.30 13.23
C SER A 259 -19.86 42.64 12.56
#